data_AF-C4F975-F1
#
_entry.id   AF-C4F975-F1
#
_cell.length_a   1.000
_cell.length_b   1.000
_cell.length_c   1.000
_cell.angle_alpha   90.00
_cell.angle_beta   90.00
_cell.angle_gamma   90.00
#
_symmetry.space_group_name_H-M   'P 1'
#
loop_
_entity.id
_entity.type
_entity.pdbx_description
1 polymer ?
#
loop_
_entity_poly.entity_id
_entity_poly.type
_entity_poly.pdbx_seq_one_letter_code
_entity_poly.pdbx_strand_id
1 'polypeptide(L)'
;MKRALFRAVVVAAAIAAVFGVAATLGVIQSLARSNAQNSLNNTYAMDEWVTLDASRDAADTICVPFSPVESYSADFGFEGTLQVRISQAARYDDPEAAGIASTDNCLTGATLFNGDAGSIEDFDFMLVDFTVKNVDAHPTLKTFVGNKRFLASNILSLHPAVEQVYFSGVDKQDAGRKEVGYFDIAPGEERCFTVGYAIGGANGDPENDEFFMSAGAINPNKYRILLKVDDMRGQCEPLGSSVAH
;
A
#
# COMPACT_ATOMS: atom_id res chain seq x y z
N MET A 1 -34.92 2.31 15.60
CA MET A 1 -34.96 3.23 14.44
C MET A 1 -35.24 4.70 14.79
N LYS A 2 -36.31 5.07 15.51
CA LYS A 2 -36.68 6.49 15.78
C LYS A 2 -35.62 7.33 16.50
N ARG A 3 -34.80 6.73 17.40
CA ARG A 3 -33.76 7.45 18.16
C ARG A 3 -32.51 7.81 17.35
N ALA A 4 -32.14 6.99 16.37
CA ALA A 4 -31.00 7.25 15.49
C ALA A 4 -31.30 8.40 14.52
N LEU A 5 -32.52 8.39 13.95
CA LEU A 5 -33.00 9.47 13.09
C LEU A 5 -33.08 10.82 13.84
N PHE A 6 -33.55 10.81 15.09
CA PHE A 6 -33.66 12.03 15.91
C PHE A 6 -32.28 12.61 16.26
N ARG A 7 -31.28 11.77 16.57
CA ARG A 7 -29.91 12.23 16.84
C ARG A 7 -29.26 12.83 15.60
N ALA A 8 -29.44 12.23 14.43
CA ALA A 8 -28.93 12.77 13.17
C ALA A 8 -29.52 14.15 12.84
N VAL A 9 -30.83 14.35 13.07
CA VAL A 9 -31.51 15.64 12.85
C VAL A 9 -31.02 16.72 13.82
N VAL A 10 -30.81 16.39 15.10
CA VAL A 10 -30.32 17.36 16.10
C VAL A 10 -28.89 17.80 15.80
N VAL A 11 -28.01 16.87 15.40
CA VAL A 11 -26.61 17.18 15.01
C VAL A 11 -26.58 18.05 13.75
N ALA A 12 -27.37 17.73 12.73
CA ALA A 12 -27.46 18.53 11.51
C ALA A 12 -27.99 19.96 11.78
N ALA A 13 -29.00 20.10 12.64
CA ALA A 13 -29.55 21.40 13.02
C ALA A 13 -28.55 22.25 13.83
N ALA A 14 -27.79 21.63 14.74
CA ALA A 14 -26.76 22.33 15.52
C ALA A 14 -25.60 22.82 14.65
N ILE A 15 -25.13 22.01 13.68
CA ILE A 15 -24.07 22.40 12.74
C ILE A 15 -24.56 23.54 11.82
N ALA A 16 -25.81 23.48 11.36
CA ALA A 16 -26.40 24.52 10.50
C ALA A 16 -26.56 25.86 11.22
N ALA A 17 -26.90 25.83 12.51
CA ALA A 17 -27.04 27.04 13.33
C ALA A 17 -25.69 27.72 13.62
N VAL A 18 -24.59 26.97 13.69
CA VAL A 18 -23.25 27.49 14.06
C VAL A 18 -22.40 27.85 12.84
N PHE A 19 -22.44 27.06 11.77
CA PHE A 19 -21.55 27.21 10.61
C PHE A 19 -22.28 27.56 9.30
N GLY A 20 -23.60 27.66 9.33
CA GLY A 20 -24.42 27.90 8.15
C GLY A 20 -24.71 26.64 7.33
N VAL A 21 -25.73 26.74 6.47
CA VAL A 21 -26.25 25.62 5.66
C VAL A 21 -25.16 25.03 4.74
N ALA A 22 -24.27 25.87 4.19
CA ALA A 22 -23.20 25.42 3.29
C ALA A 22 -22.18 24.51 3.98
N ALA A 23 -21.72 24.86 5.18
CA ALA A 23 -20.80 24.02 5.95
C ALA A 23 -21.45 22.69 6.38
N THR A 24 -22.73 22.72 6.70
CA THR A 24 -23.50 21.51 7.04
C THR A 24 -23.62 20.57 5.85
N LEU A 25 -23.91 21.11 4.66
CA LEU A 25 -23.94 20.33 3.41
C LEU A 25 -22.57 19.70 3.12
N GLY A 26 -21.48 20.45 3.30
CA GLY A 26 -20.12 19.94 3.14
C GLY A 26 -19.79 18.76 4.07
N VAL A 27 -20.18 18.84 5.35
CA VAL A 27 -20.01 17.73 6.30
C VAL A 27 -20.84 16.50 5.90
N ILE A 28 -22.10 16.70 5.50
CA ILE A 28 -22.98 15.60 5.05
C ILE A 28 -22.40 14.92 3.81
N GLN A 29 -21.93 15.68 2.82
CA GLN A 29 -21.30 15.14 1.61
C GLN A 29 -20.03 14.36 1.94
N SER A 30 -19.18 14.88 2.82
CA SER A 30 -17.95 14.20 3.26
C SER A 30 -18.25 12.86 3.96
N LEU A 31 -19.22 12.85 4.88
CA LEU A 31 -19.65 11.62 5.57
C LEU A 31 -20.28 10.61 4.61
N ALA A 32 -21.12 11.05 3.69
CA ALA A 32 -21.74 10.19 2.69
C ALA A 32 -20.69 9.59 1.74
N ARG A 33 -19.72 10.38 1.30
CA ARG A 33 -18.58 9.92 0.50
C ARG A 33 -17.78 8.87 1.24
N SER A 34 -17.38 9.16 2.48
CA SER A 34 -16.60 8.22 3.30
C SER A 34 -17.35 6.90 3.53
N ASN A 35 -18.66 6.96 3.83
CA ASN A 35 -19.47 5.76 3.99
C ASN A 35 -19.60 4.95 2.70
N ALA A 36 -19.78 5.61 1.55
CA ALA A 36 -19.86 4.95 0.26
C ALA A 36 -18.52 4.26 -0.09
N GLN A 37 -17.39 4.96 0.08
CA GLN A 37 -16.06 4.39 -0.13
C GLN A 37 -15.79 3.20 0.81
N ASN A 38 -16.07 3.36 2.10
CA ASN A 38 -15.91 2.29 3.09
C ASN A 38 -16.72 1.03 2.76
N SER A 39 -17.87 1.18 2.08
CA SER A 39 -18.67 0.03 1.64
C SER A 39 -18.09 -0.72 0.44
N LEU A 40 -17.19 -0.08 -0.30
CA LEU A 40 -16.47 -0.65 -1.45
C LEU A 40 -15.06 -1.14 -1.07
N ASN A 41 -14.56 -0.74 0.10
CA ASN A 41 -13.30 -1.20 0.65
C ASN A 41 -13.42 -2.65 1.13
N ASN A 42 -12.39 -3.44 0.84
CA ASN A 42 -12.29 -4.82 1.30
C ASN A 42 -11.05 -5.00 2.16
N THR A 43 -11.20 -5.73 3.26
CA THR A 43 -10.10 -6.06 4.18
C THR A 43 -9.85 -7.56 4.14
N TYR A 44 -8.59 -7.94 3.99
CA TYR A 44 -8.09 -9.31 3.88
C TYR A 44 -7.07 -9.57 4.97
N ALA A 45 -6.92 -10.84 5.34
CA ALA A 45 -5.85 -11.28 6.22
C ALA A 45 -4.55 -11.55 5.42
N MET A 46 -3.42 -11.68 6.11
CA MET A 46 -2.24 -12.30 5.52
C MET A 46 -2.55 -13.71 5.02
N ASP A 47 -1.77 -14.17 4.04
CA ASP A 47 -1.91 -15.46 3.34
C ASP A 47 -3.17 -15.63 2.49
N GLU A 48 -4.12 -14.69 2.52
CA GLU A 48 -5.26 -14.66 1.61
C GLU A 48 -4.85 -14.11 0.23
N TRP A 49 -5.34 -14.77 -0.83
CA TRP A 49 -5.20 -14.26 -2.19
C TRP A 49 -6.19 -13.13 -2.44
N VAL A 50 -5.67 -11.94 -2.72
CA VAL A 50 -6.45 -10.78 -3.17
C VAL A 50 -6.42 -10.72 -4.69
N THR A 51 -7.60 -10.66 -5.32
CA THR A 51 -7.72 -10.51 -6.78
C THR A 51 -7.91 -9.04 -7.13
N LEU A 52 -6.94 -8.50 -7.86
CA LEU A 52 -6.91 -7.14 -8.38
C LEU A 52 -7.34 -7.16 -9.86
N ASP A 53 -8.53 -6.65 -10.15
CA ASP A 53 -9.12 -6.67 -11.49
C ASP A 53 -9.32 -5.23 -11.97
N ALA A 54 -8.43 -4.78 -12.85
CA ALA A 54 -8.42 -3.41 -13.32
C ALA A 54 -9.73 -2.98 -14.01
N SER A 55 -10.42 -3.92 -14.68
CA SER A 55 -11.67 -3.63 -15.39
C SER A 55 -12.84 -3.48 -14.43
N ARG A 56 -12.95 -4.40 -13.47
CA ARG A 56 -13.96 -4.33 -12.40
C ARG A 56 -13.76 -3.07 -11.57
N ASP A 57 -12.52 -2.79 -11.20
CA ASP A 57 -12.18 -1.68 -10.31
C ASP A 57 -12.33 -0.31 -10.95
N ALA A 58 -12.28 -0.21 -12.28
CA ALA A 58 -12.59 1.01 -13.03
C ALA A 58 -14.10 1.32 -13.09
N ALA A 59 -14.97 0.34 -12.85
CA ALA A 59 -16.42 0.48 -12.98
C ALA A 59 -17.12 0.96 -11.69
N ASP A 60 -16.41 1.02 -10.57
CA ASP A 60 -16.99 1.45 -9.30
C ASP A 60 -17.27 2.96 -9.28
N THR A 61 -18.52 3.32 -9.00
CA THR A 61 -18.98 4.71 -8.90
C THR A 61 -19.64 4.94 -7.55
N ILE A 62 -19.34 6.08 -6.92
CA ILE A 62 -19.98 6.50 -5.68
C ILE A 62 -21.04 7.57 -5.96
N CYS A 63 -22.23 7.36 -5.39
CA CYS A 63 -23.33 8.31 -5.45
C CYS A 63 -23.38 9.10 -4.15
N VAL A 64 -22.94 10.36 -4.18
CA VAL A 64 -23.00 11.25 -3.03
C VAL A 64 -24.26 12.12 -3.13
N PRO A 65 -25.09 12.22 -2.07
CA PRO A 65 -26.26 13.09 -2.06
C PRO A 65 -25.88 14.54 -2.42
N PHE A 66 -26.64 15.14 -3.35
CA PHE A 66 -26.43 16.53 -3.79
C PHE A 66 -25.06 16.81 -4.44
N SER A 67 -24.37 15.78 -4.95
CA SER A 67 -23.14 15.87 -5.74
C SER A 67 -23.32 15.11 -7.07
N PRO A 68 -22.56 15.41 -8.13
CA PRO A 68 -22.44 14.50 -9.27
C PRO A 68 -21.93 13.12 -8.82
N VAL A 69 -22.16 12.12 -9.67
CA VAL A 69 -21.55 10.78 -9.52
C VAL A 69 -20.04 10.92 -9.65
N GLU A 70 -19.31 10.36 -8.68
CA GLU A 70 -17.85 10.36 -8.66
C GLU A 70 -17.34 8.93 -8.95
N SER A 71 -16.20 8.80 -9.64
CA SER A 71 -15.56 7.51 -9.87
C SER A 71 -14.72 7.10 -8.66
N TYR A 72 -14.69 5.79 -8.37
CA TYR A 72 -13.92 5.24 -7.26
C TYR A 72 -13.08 4.05 -7.72
N SER A 73 -11.85 4.32 -8.17
CA SER A 73 -10.93 3.31 -8.69
C SER A 73 -9.68 3.16 -7.82
N ALA A 74 -9.15 1.94 -7.73
CA ALA A 74 -7.85 1.69 -7.13
C ALA A 74 -6.70 2.27 -7.99
N ASP A 75 -6.89 2.35 -9.31
CA ASP A 75 -5.87 2.69 -10.31
C ASP A 75 -4.54 1.94 -10.11
N PHE A 76 -4.47 0.73 -10.64
CA PHE A 76 -3.33 -0.16 -10.43
C PHE A 76 -2.18 0.07 -11.43
N GLY A 77 -2.35 0.87 -12.49
CA GLY A 77 -1.33 1.03 -13.53
C GLY A 77 -1.12 -0.20 -14.44
N PHE A 78 -2.12 -1.08 -14.53
CA PHE A 78 -2.18 -2.21 -15.47
C PHE A 78 -3.62 -2.45 -15.96
N GLU A 79 -3.76 -3.26 -17.01
CA GLU A 79 -5.02 -3.84 -17.49
C GLU A 79 -5.01 -5.35 -17.23
N GLY A 80 -6.19 -5.98 -17.12
CA GLY A 80 -6.35 -7.40 -16.80
C GLY A 80 -6.38 -7.69 -15.30
N THR A 81 -5.95 -8.89 -14.91
CA THR A 81 -6.10 -9.41 -13.54
C THR A 81 -4.76 -9.88 -12.95
N LEU A 82 -4.45 -9.40 -11.75
CA LEU A 82 -3.41 -9.94 -10.88
C LEU A 82 -4.04 -10.58 -9.64
N GLN A 83 -3.36 -11.59 -9.10
CA GLN A 83 -3.59 -12.04 -7.73
C GLN A 83 -2.35 -11.76 -6.91
N VAL A 84 -2.55 -11.22 -5.70
CA VAL A 84 -1.48 -10.93 -4.77
C VAL A 84 -1.76 -11.59 -3.44
N ARG A 85 -0.69 -12.03 -2.76
CA ARG A 85 -0.76 -12.59 -1.41
C ARG A 85 0.46 -12.14 -0.65
N ILE A 86 0.27 -11.74 0.60
CA ILE A 86 1.37 -11.40 1.50
C ILE A 86 1.59 -12.57 2.44
N SER A 87 2.80 -13.10 2.48
CA SER A 87 3.14 -14.26 3.29
C SER A 87 3.90 -13.90 4.56
N GLN A 88 4.64 -12.79 4.57
CA GLN A 88 5.45 -12.40 5.71
C GLN A 88 5.58 -10.88 5.79
N ALA A 89 5.62 -10.37 7.02
CA ALA A 89 5.99 -9.00 7.34
C ALA A 89 6.84 -9.01 8.61
N ALA A 90 8.03 -8.41 8.56
CA ALA A 90 8.95 -8.37 9.69
C ALA A 90 9.59 -6.98 9.83
N ARG A 91 9.72 -6.53 11.07
CA ARG A 91 10.31 -5.23 11.43
C ARG A 91 11.72 -5.45 11.99
N TYR A 92 12.67 -4.66 11.50
CA TYR A 92 14.09 -4.69 11.84
C TYR A 92 14.57 -3.31 12.24
N ASP A 93 15.73 -3.23 12.88
CA ASP A 93 16.35 -1.94 13.22
C ASP A 93 16.78 -1.21 11.93
N ASP A 94 17.35 -1.94 10.99
CA ASP A 94 17.84 -1.41 9.72
C ASP A 94 17.86 -2.51 8.62
N PRO A 95 18.17 -2.17 7.36
CA PRO A 95 18.29 -3.17 6.29
C PRO A 95 19.39 -4.22 6.51
N GLU A 96 20.50 -3.87 7.18
CA GLU A 96 21.62 -4.80 7.41
C GLU A 96 21.22 -5.89 8.42
N ALA A 97 20.43 -5.54 9.44
CA ALA A 97 19.81 -6.49 10.38
C ALA A 97 18.84 -7.45 9.68
N ALA A 98 18.23 -7.05 8.57
CA ALA A 98 17.43 -7.91 7.71
C ALA A 98 18.26 -8.76 6.73
N GLY A 99 19.59 -8.70 6.81
CA GLY A 99 20.50 -9.41 5.90
C GLY A 99 20.62 -8.79 4.51
N ILE A 100 20.17 -7.54 4.33
CA ILE A 100 20.25 -6.81 3.06
C ILE A 100 21.51 -5.94 3.11
N ALA A 101 22.53 -6.34 2.36
CA ALA A 101 23.79 -5.60 2.31
C ALA A 101 23.55 -4.20 1.74
N SER A 102 24.17 -3.16 2.30
CA SER A 102 24.08 -1.75 1.85
C SER A 102 24.45 -1.50 0.37
N THR A 103 24.98 -2.51 -0.33
CA THR A 103 25.28 -2.48 -1.78
C THR A 103 24.17 -3.10 -2.64
N ASP A 104 23.23 -3.84 -2.05
CA ASP A 104 22.14 -4.53 -2.74
C ASP A 104 20.98 -3.57 -3.06
N ASN A 105 21.18 -2.63 -3.98
CA ASN A 105 20.16 -1.69 -4.50
C ASN A 105 19.36 -0.90 -3.44
N CYS A 106 19.68 -1.07 -2.17
CA CYS A 106 19.14 -0.36 -1.05
C CYS A 106 19.59 1.09 -1.19
N LEU A 107 18.70 2.00 -0.84
CA LEU A 107 18.89 3.45 -0.97
C LEU A 107 18.64 3.94 -2.40
N THR A 108 17.45 3.63 -2.89
CA THR A 108 16.90 4.02 -4.20
C THR A 108 16.64 5.52 -4.31
N GLY A 109 17.65 6.38 -4.53
CA GLY A 109 17.45 7.77 -5.01
C GLY A 109 16.42 8.62 -4.24
N ALA A 110 16.20 8.24 -2.99
CA ALA A 110 15.06 8.52 -2.14
C ALA A 110 15.34 9.77 -1.32
N THR A 111 14.33 10.60 -1.08
CA THR A 111 14.49 11.86 -0.33
C THR A 111 15.17 11.64 1.03
N LEU A 112 14.91 10.51 1.71
CA LEU A 112 15.51 10.21 3.02
C LEU A 112 17.01 9.90 3.02
N PHE A 113 17.54 9.44 1.89
CA PHE A 113 18.95 9.01 1.77
C PHE A 113 19.71 9.77 0.67
N ASN A 114 19.07 10.77 0.06
CA ASN A 114 19.74 11.76 -0.77
C ASN A 114 20.46 12.73 0.17
N GLY A 115 21.77 12.91 0.00
CA GLY A 115 22.64 13.66 0.93
C GLY A 115 22.26 15.12 1.24
N ASP A 116 21.23 15.67 0.60
CA ASP A 116 20.65 17.00 0.90
C ASP A 116 19.52 16.95 1.95
N ALA A 117 18.86 15.81 2.14
CA ALA A 117 17.84 15.58 3.16
C ALA A 117 18.45 14.58 4.14
N GLY A 118 18.94 15.12 5.26
CA GLY A 118 19.69 14.37 6.27
C GLY A 118 19.03 13.02 6.58
N SER A 119 19.87 11.99 6.72
CA SER A 119 19.46 10.68 7.23
C SER A 119 18.55 10.88 8.43
N ILE A 120 17.34 10.32 8.40
CA ILE A 120 16.58 10.20 9.63
C ILE A 120 17.39 9.25 10.52
N GLU A 121 17.90 9.76 11.64
CA GLU A 121 18.69 8.98 12.60
C GLU A 121 17.84 7.90 13.31
N ASP A 122 16.50 8.00 13.22
CA ASP A 122 15.53 7.12 13.89
C ASP A 122 14.46 6.59 12.90
N PHE A 123 14.79 5.56 12.11
CA PHE A 123 13.81 4.79 11.35
C PHE A 123 13.95 3.31 11.65
N ASP A 124 12.83 2.58 11.60
CA ASP A 124 12.86 1.13 11.59
C ASP A 124 12.60 0.64 10.16
N PHE A 125 13.03 -0.58 9.87
CA PHE A 125 12.91 -1.17 8.55
C PHE A 125 11.86 -2.28 8.52
N MET A 126 10.82 -2.12 7.71
CA MET A 126 9.80 -3.15 7.49
C MET A 126 10.11 -3.91 6.20
N LEU A 127 10.27 -5.22 6.30
CA LEU A 127 10.42 -6.13 5.15
C LEU A 127 9.14 -6.93 4.96
N VAL A 128 8.62 -6.95 3.74
CA VAL A 128 7.38 -7.65 3.39
C VAL A 128 7.61 -8.56 2.19
N ASP A 129 7.27 -9.84 2.35
CA ASP A 129 7.27 -10.81 1.26
C ASP A 129 5.86 -10.95 0.68
N PHE A 130 5.78 -10.85 -0.64
CA PHE A 130 4.53 -10.99 -1.37
C PHE A 130 4.71 -11.82 -2.62
N THR A 131 3.71 -12.65 -2.90
CA THR A 131 3.59 -13.41 -4.14
C THR A 131 2.65 -12.69 -5.09
N VAL A 132 3.06 -12.54 -6.34
CA VAL A 132 2.20 -12.09 -7.44
C VAL A 132 1.99 -13.26 -8.39
N LYS A 133 0.73 -13.52 -8.70
CA LYS A 133 0.32 -14.40 -9.80
C LYS A 133 -0.34 -13.57 -10.88
N ASN A 134 0.27 -13.56 -12.06
CA ASN A 134 -0.27 -12.88 -13.21
C ASN A 134 -1.28 -13.80 -13.91
N VAL A 135 -2.57 -13.47 -13.86
CA VAL A 135 -3.60 -14.25 -14.57
C VAL A 135 -3.56 -13.90 -16.06
N ASP A 136 -3.74 -12.63 -16.37
CA ASP A 136 -3.77 -12.10 -17.74
C ASP A 136 -3.41 -10.59 -17.82
N ALA A 137 -2.77 -10.06 -16.78
CA ALA A 137 -2.47 -8.65 -16.68
C ALA A 137 -1.32 -8.19 -17.58
N HIS A 138 -1.43 -6.94 -18.02
CA HIS A 138 -0.43 -6.23 -18.80
C HIS A 138 -0.21 -4.80 -18.25
N PRO A 139 1.05 -4.38 -18.06
CA PRO A 139 1.33 -3.04 -17.54
C PRO A 139 0.94 -1.96 -18.55
N THR A 140 0.33 -0.88 -18.06
CA THR A 140 -0.01 0.28 -18.88
C THR A 140 0.96 1.44 -18.69
N LEU A 141 1.59 1.51 -17.51
CA LEU A 141 2.60 2.50 -17.16
C LEU A 141 3.91 2.27 -17.90
N LYS A 142 4.54 3.39 -18.28
CA LYS A 142 5.90 3.39 -18.83
C LYS A 142 6.88 3.73 -17.72
N THR A 143 7.98 2.99 -17.70
CA THR A 143 9.19 3.29 -16.94
C THR A 143 9.86 4.57 -17.43
N PHE A 144 10.87 5.04 -16.72
CA PHE A 144 11.65 6.22 -17.11
C PHE A 144 12.38 6.05 -18.46
N VAL A 145 12.74 4.82 -18.84
CA VAL A 145 13.35 4.53 -20.15
C VAL A 145 12.31 4.19 -21.23
N GLY A 146 11.01 4.22 -20.90
CA GLY A 146 9.91 4.09 -21.85
C GLY A 146 9.34 2.68 -22.03
N ASN A 147 9.92 1.67 -21.37
CA ASN A 147 9.41 0.30 -21.36
C ASN A 147 8.15 0.19 -20.50
N LYS A 148 7.18 -0.64 -20.90
CA LYS A 148 6.01 -0.91 -20.06
C LYS A 148 6.34 -2.02 -19.06
N ARG A 149 6.24 -1.72 -17.77
CA ARG A 149 6.53 -2.66 -16.67
C ARG A 149 5.55 -2.45 -15.51
N PHE A 150 5.36 -3.49 -14.70
CA PHE A 150 4.59 -3.35 -13.46
C PHE A 150 5.42 -2.54 -12.46
N LEU A 151 4.76 -1.70 -11.67
CA LEU A 151 5.38 -0.95 -10.59
C LEU A 151 4.88 -1.50 -9.25
N ALA A 152 5.79 -2.00 -8.43
CA ALA A 152 5.46 -2.64 -7.15
C ALA A 152 4.64 -1.73 -6.24
N SER A 153 5.02 -0.44 -6.10
CA SER A 153 4.31 0.52 -5.25
C SER A 153 2.87 0.82 -5.69
N ASN A 154 2.56 0.69 -6.98
CA ASN A 154 1.18 0.84 -7.49
C ASN A 154 0.32 -0.40 -7.22
N ILE A 155 0.95 -1.57 -7.08
CA ILE A 155 0.26 -2.81 -6.79
C ILE A 155 0.11 -3.00 -5.28
N LEU A 156 1.16 -2.70 -4.51
CA LEU A 156 1.19 -2.84 -3.07
C LEU A 156 1.96 -1.68 -2.40
N SER A 157 1.35 -1.04 -1.41
CA SER A 157 1.98 0.03 -0.62
C SER A 157 1.75 -0.16 0.87
N LEU A 158 2.81 0.00 1.69
CA LEU A 158 2.74 -0.13 3.15
C LEU A 158 2.15 1.12 3.81
N HIS A 159 1.33 0.91 4.84
CA HIS A 159 0.80 1.95 5.70
C HIS A 159 0.88 1.57 7.19
N PRO A 160 1.31 2.50 8.07
CA PRO A 160 2.07 3.71 7.73
C PRO A 160 3.47 3.35 7.21
N ALA A 161 3.96 4.12 6.23
CA ALA A 161 5.35 4.03 5.76
C ALA A 161 5.85 5.43 5.43
N VAL A 162 7.16 5.64 5.60
CA VAL A 162 7.82 6.86 5.16
C VAL A 162 8.18 6.72 3.68
N GLU A 163 8.84 5.62 3.30
CA GLU A 163 9.32 5.41 1.94
C GLU A 163 9.61 3.93 1.64
N GLN A 164 9.48 3.53 0.37
CA GLN A 164 10.00 2.24 -0.11
C GLN A 164 11.49 2.37 -0.43
N VAL A 165 12.31 1.52 0.17
CA VAL A 165 13.79 1.65 0.12
C VAL A 165 14.49 0.42 -0.44
N TYR A 166 13.76 -0.69 -0.64
CA TYR A 166 14.28 -1.95 -1.17
C TYR A 166 13.23 -2.68 -2.02
N PHE A 167 13.68 -3.40 -3.05
CA PHE A 167 12.85 -4.33 -3.82
C PHE A 167 13.70 -5.43 -4.48
N SER A 168 13.33 -6.70 -4.30
CA SER A 168 14.09 -7.85 -4.80
C SER A 168 13.83 -8.20 -6.28
N GLY A 169 12.79 -7.62 -6.90
CA GLY A 169 12.41 -7.93 -8.29
C GLY A 169 13.27 -7.27 -9.37
N VAL A 170 14.30 -6.51 -9.01
CA VAL A 170 15.18 -5.83 -9.96
C VAL A 170 16.28 -6.78 -10.43
N ASP A 171 16.37 -6.99 -11.74
CA ASP A 171 17.54 -7.67 -12.32
C ASP A 171 18.77 -6.73 -12.22
N LYS A 172 19.76 -7.17 -11.44
CA LYS A 172 20.95 -6.38 -11.08
C LYS A 172 21.84 -6.01 -12.28
N GLN A 173 21.63 -6.64 -13.44
CA GLN A 173 22.48 -6.41 -14.62
C GLN A 173 21.99 -5.27 -15.53
N ASP A 174 20.71 -4.90 -15.51
CA ASP A 174 20.13 -4.01 -16.55
C ASP A 174 19.44 -2.74 -16.01
N ALA A 175 19.26 -2.61 -14.70
CA ALA A 175 18.54 -1.47 -14.11
C ALA A 175 19.52 -0.41 -13.58
N GLY A 176 19.67 0.70 -14.32
CA GLY A 176 20.08 1.94 -13.67
C GLY A 176 19.09 2.31 -12.56
N ARG A 177 19.47 3.19 -11.62
CA ARG A 177 18.63 3.66 -10.49
C ARG A 177 17.19 4.07 -10.86
N LYS A 178 16.91 4.35 -12.14
CA LYS A 178 15.62 4.78 -12.68
C LYS A 178 14.60 3.66 -12.91
N GLU A 179 14.98 2.39 -12.79
CA GLU A 179 14.10 1.23 -13.02
C GLU A 179 13.77 0.47 -11.73
N VAL A 180 14.17 0.98 -10.56
CA VAL A 180 13.92 0.30 -9.29
C VAL A 180 12.44 0.33 -8.92
N GLY A 181 11.94 -0.78 -8.38
CA GLY A 181 10.52 -0.98 -8.06
C GLY A 181 9.70 -1.50 -9.25
N TYR A 182 10.28 -1.52 -10.46
CA TYR A 182 9.64 -2.13 -11.62
C TYR A 182 10.01 -3.61 -11.74
N PHE A 183 9.07 -4.41 -12.25
CA PHE A 183 9.28 -5.82 -12.54
C PHE A 183 8.47 -6.29 -13.75
N ASP A 184 8.89 -7.43 -14.29
CA ASP A 184 8.20 -8.14 -15.35
C ASP A 184 7.76 -9.52 -14.84
N ILE A 185 6.52 -9.89 -15.17
CA ILE A 185 5.94 -11.20 -14.90
C ILE A 185 5.01 -11.58 -16.05
N ALA A 186 5.21 -12.74 -16.67
CA ALA A 186 4.43 -13.16 -17.83
C ALA A 186 3.01 -13.60 -17.41
N PRO A 187 1.99 -13.49 -18.30
CA PRO A 187 0.68 -14.10 -18.03
C PRO A 187 0.81 -15.59 -17.74
N GLY A 188 0.11 -16.05 -16.70
CA GLY A 188 0.18 -17.42 -16.17
C GLY A 188 1.33 -17.68 -15.20
N GLU A 189 2.26 -16.74 -15.02
CA GLU A 189 3.40 -16.88 -14.12
C GLU A 189 3.04 -16.49 -12.67
N GLU A 190 3.68 -17.16 -11.71
CA GLU A 190 3.66 -16.83 -10.29
C GLU A 190 5.08 -16.59 -9.80
N ARG A 191 5.31 -15.49 -9.09
CA ARG A 191 6.63 -15.12 -8.58
C ARG A 191 6.53 -14.47 -7.19
N CYS A 192 7.48 -14.80 -6.32
CA CYS A 192 7.63 -14.14 -5.03
C CYS A 192 8.60 -12.98 -5.13
N PHE A 193 8.28 -11.89 -4.43
CA PHE A 193 9.09 -10.71 -4.31
C PHE A 193 9.14 -10.26 -2.86
N THR A 194 10.15 -9.46 -2.57
CA THR A 194 10.39 -8.86 -1.26
C THR A 194 10.49 -7.35 -1.46
N VAL A 195 9.79 -6.59 -0.63
CA VAL A 195 9.83 -5.14 -0.62
C VAL A 195 10.18 -4.66 0.78
N GLY A 196 11.03 -3.64 0.86
CA GLY A 196 11.44 -3.04 2.13
C GLY A 196 11.03 -1.57 2.20
N TYR A 197 10.54 -1.16 3.37
CA TYR A 197 10.08 0.19 3.66
C TYR A 197 10.78 0.75 4.89
N ALA A 198 11.13 2.03 4.85
CA ALA A 198 11.43 2.79 6.06
C ALA A 198 10.10 3.20 6.72
N ILE A 199 9.98 2.95 8.03
CA ILE A 199 8.86 3.36 8.87
C ILE A 199 9.39 4.28 9.99
N GLY A 200 8.56 5.16 10.54
CA GLY A 200 9.02 6.10 11.57
C GLY A 200 9.52 5.36 12.84
N GLY A 201 10.76 5.63 13.27
CA GLY A 201 11.42 4.89 14.36
C GLY A 201 11.01 5.31 15.79
N ALA A 202 10.19 6.35 15.94
CA ALA A 202 9.84 6.87 17.26
C ALA A 202 8.74 6.02 17.95
N ASN A 203 9.13 5.04 18.76
CA ASN A 203 8.32 4.43 19.84
C ASN A 203 6.93 3.90 19.44
N GLY A 204 6.78 3.42 18.22
CA GLY A 204 5.62 2.64 17.83
C GLY A 204 5.65 1.27 18.50
N ASP A 205 4.80 1.06 19.50
CA ASP A 205 4.55 -0.27 20.07
C ASP A 205 3.99 -1.17 18.96
N PRO A 206 4.68 -2.26 18.57
CA PRO A 206 4.22 -3.15 17.51
C PRO A 206 2.85 -3.77 17.81
N GLU A 207 2.41 -3.80 19.08
CA GLU A 207 1.06 -4.25 19.45
C GLU A 207 -0.03 -3.18 19.21
N ASN A 208 0.34 -1.89 19.07
CA ASN A 208 -0.59 -0.77 18.94
C ASN A 208 -0.57 -0.10 17.55
N ASP A 209 0.48 -0.31 16.75
CA ASP A 209 0.54 0.18 15.37
C ASP A 209 -0.09 -0.83 14.40
N GLU A 210 -1.27 -0.50 13.86
CA GLU A 210 -1.93 -1.31 12.85
C GLU A 210 -1.27 -1.12 11.47
N PHE A 211 -0.32 -2.00 11.13
CA PHE A 211 0.27 -2.05 9.80
C PHE A 211 -0.64 -2.78 8.81
N PHE A 212 -0.72 -2.25 7.59
CA PHE A 212 -1.40 -2.90 6.48
C PHE A 212 -0.74 -2.58 5.15
N MET A 213 -0.87 -3.48 4.19
CA MET A 213 -0.61 -3.16 2.79
C MET A 213 -1.91 -2.76 2.11
N SER A 214 -1.85 -1.70 1.32
CA SER A 214 -2.89 -1.33 0.38
C SER A 214 -2.58 -1.89 -1.00
N ALA A 215 -3.61 -2.21 -1.79
CA ALA A 215 -3.44 -2.39 -3.24
C ALA A 215 -4.18 -1.30 -4.03
N GLY A 216 -3.45 -0.62 -4.93
CA GLY A 216 -3.92 0.53 -5.71
C GLY A 216 -3.18 1.83 -5.39
N ALA A 217 -3.01 2.70 -6.38
CA ALA A 217 -2.24 3.94 -6.26
C ALA A 217 -3.05 5.14 -5.73
N ILE A 218 -4.32 5.28 -6.12
CA ILE A 218 -5.10 6.50 -5.81
C ILE A 218 -5.88 6.35 -4.49
N ASN A 219 -6.38 5.16 -4.21
CA ASN A 219 -7.27 4.90 -3.07
C ASN A 219 -6.75 3.73 -2.24
N PRO A 220 -5.79 3.97 -1.32
CA PRO A 220 -5.08 2.91 -0.61
C PRO A 220 -5.95 2.07 0.33
N ASN A 221 -7.24 2.40 0.51
CA ASN A 221 -8.13 1.60 1.35
C ASN A 221 -9.02 0.64 0.55
N LYS A 222 -8.98 0.67 -0.79
CA LYS A 222 -9.89 -0.17 -1.61
C LYS A 222 -9.65 -1.65 -1.36
N TYR A 223 -8.38 -2.03 -1.23
CA TYR A 223 -7.93 -3.37 -0.86
C TYR A 223 -6.92 -3.23 0.25
N ARG A 224 -7.32 -3.61 1.47
CA ARG A 224 -6.48 -3.55 2.67
C ARG A 224 -6.10 -4.97 3.08
N ILE A 225 -4.82 -5.24 3.24
CA ILE A 225 -4.31 -6.52 3.74
C ILE A 225 -3.66 -6.25 5.10
N LEU A 226 -4.29 -6.72 6.17
CA LEU A 226 -3.80 -6.50 7.53
C LEU A 226 -2.52 -7.30 7.75
N LEU A 227 -1.48 -6.66 8.28
CA LEU A 227 -0.21 -7.32 8.55
C LEU A 227 -0.14 -7.79 10.00
N LYS A 228 0.23 -9.06 10.17
CA LYS A 228 0.82 -9.57 11.39
C LYS A 228 2.33 -9.40 11.26
N VAL A 229 2.88 -8.44 11.99
CA VAL A 229 4.30 -8.08 11.91
C VAL A 229 5.08 -8.84 12.98
N ASP A 230 6.12 -9.54 12.57
CA ASP A 230 7.12 -10.11 13.48
C ASP A 230 8.15 -9.04 13.83
N ASP A 231 8.32 -8.74 15.13
CA ASP A 231 9.32 -7.77 15.59
C ASP A 231 10.68 -8.44 15.81
N MET A 232 11.62 -8.17 14.92
CA MET A 232 12.97 -8.73 14.88
C MET A 232 14.03 -7.73 15.37
N ARG A 233 13.62 -6.54 15.82
CA ARG A 233 14.54 -5.52 16.36
C ARG A 233 15.33 -6.05 17.55
N GLY A 234 16.62 -5.70 17.60
CA GLY A 234 17.55 -6.15 18.62
C GLY A 234 17.91 -7.64 18.57
N GLN A 235 17.47 -8.39 17.55
CA GLN A 235 17.81 -9.79 17.36
C GLN A 235 18.94 -9.93 16.34
N CYS A 236 20.05 -10.56 16.73
CA CYS A 236 21.24 -10.72 15.88
C CYS A 236 21.25 -12.00 15.01
N GLU A 237 20.13 -12.71 14.86
CA GLU A 237 20.08 -13.92 14.01
C GLU A 237 19.01 -13.80 12.91
N PRO A 238 19.37 -14.00 11.63
CA PRO A 238 18.39 -14.11 10.56
C PRO A 238 17.57 -15.40 10.74
N LEU A 239 16.27 -15.34 10.46
CA LEU A 239 15.42 -16.52 10.36
C LEU A 239 16.05 -17.52 9.37
N GLY A 240 16.39 -18.70 9.88
CA GLY A 240 17.12 -19.73 9.17
C GLY A 240 16.51 -20.05 7.80
N SER A 241 17.37 -20.07 6.79
CA SER A 241 17.07 -20.58 5.46
C SER A 241 16.59 -22.04 5.56
N SER A 242 15.29 -22.27 5.41
CA SER A 242 14.77 -23.59 5.07
C SER A 242 14.94 -23.81 3.57
N VAL A 243 16.17 -24.05 3.13
CA VAL A 243 16.44 -24.74 1.86
C VAL A 243 16.76 -26.18 2.22
N ALA A 244 15.75 -27.06 2.15
CA ALA A 244 15.96 -28.49 2.18
C ALA A 244 16.23 -28.99 0.75
N HIS A 245 17.26 -29.83 0.64
CA HIS A 245 17.79 -30.49 -0.55
C HIS A 245 16.78 -31.25 -1.40
#